data_AF-A0A8T4YUE8-F1
#
_entry.id   AF-A0A8T4YUE8-F1
#
_cell.length_a   1.000
_cell.length_b   1.000
_cell.length_c   1.000
_cell.angle_alpha   90.00
_cell.angle_beta   90.00
_cell.angle_gamma   90.00
#
_symmetry.space_group_name_H-M   'P 1'
#
loop_
_entity.id
_entity.type
_entity.pdbx_description
1 polymer ?
#
loop_
_entity_poly.entity_id
_entity_poly.type
_entity_poly.pdbx_seq_one_letter_code
_entity_poly.pdbx_strand_id
1 'polypeptide(L)' 'MKHILGGIGKPPTLGKIERWNRTYDQEHTKFQHHRKFIEYYNYERPHMSLNYKTPAEVYFNNVLKVMV' A
#
# COMPACT_ATOMS: atom_id res chain seq x y z
N MET A 1 -15.23 -8.10 13.90
CA MET A 1 -14.40 -6.95 13.44
C MET A 1 -14.37 -5.90 14.53
N LYS A 2 -13.19 -5.35 14.85
CA LYS A 2 -13.04 -4.24 15.81
C LYS A 2 -12.77 -2.96 15.04
N HIS A 3 -13.65 -1.98 15.15
CA HIS A 3 -13.42 -0.65 14.58
C HIS A 3 -12.47 0.13 15.49
N ILE A 4 -11.45 0.76 14.88
CA ILE A 4 -10.49 1.64 15.56
C ILE A 4 -10.47 2.94 14.77
N LEU A 5 -10.63 4.07 15.47
CA LEU A 5 -10.61 5.41 14.89
C LEU A 5 -9.28 6.10 15.17
N GLY A 6 -8.83 6.92 14.23
CA GLY A 6 -7.69 7.82 14.45
C GLY A 6 -8.07 8.97 15.38
N GLY A 7 -7.08 9.51 16.09
CA GLY A 7 -7.28 10.71 16.92
C GLY A 7 -7.60 11.94 16.07
N ILE A 8 -8.45 12.83 16.59
CA ILE A 8 -8.78 14.11 15.95
C ILE A 8 -7.50 14.96 15.82
N GLY A 9 -7.28 15.55 14.64
CA GLY A 9 -6.11 16.37 14.38
C GLY A 9 -4.78 15.61 14.39
N LYS A 10 -4.79 14.28 14.20
CA LYS A 10 -3.60 13.44 14.14
C LYS A 10 -3.41 12.83 12.73
N PRO A 11 -3.05 13.64 11.72
CA PRO A 11 -2.86 13.16 10.34
C PRO A 11 -1.86 12.00 10.18
N PRO A 12 -0.77 11.87 10.97
CA PRO A 12 0.16 10.75 10.81
C PRO A 12 -0.48 9.37 10.97
N THR A 13 -1.59 9.28 11.71
CA THR A 13 -2.31 8.02 11.96
C THR A 13 -2.81 7.38 10.67
N LEU A 14 -3.30 8.20 9.72
CA LEU A 14 -3.80 7.77 8.41
C LEU A 14 -2.82 8.09 7.27
N GLY A 15 -1.65 8.65 7.59
CA GLY A 15 -0.69 9.13 6.58
C GLY A 15 -0.23 8.07 5.58
N LYS A 16 -0.21 6.78 5.96
CA LYS A 16 0.11 5.69 5.03
C LYS A 16 -0.97 5.52 3.95
N ILE A 17 -2.25 5.54 4.33
CA ILE A 17 -3.36 5.41 3.37
C ILE A 17 -3.52 6.68 2.54
N GLU A 18 -3.33 7.86 3.15
CA GLU A 18 -3.30 9.13 2.42
C GLU A 18 -2.17 9.18 1.40
N ARG A 19 -0.97 8.67 1.76
CA ARG A 19 0.14 8.56 0.82
C ARG A 19 -0.18 7.65 -0.35
N TRP A 20 -0.87 6.53 -0.10
CA TRP A 20 -1.33 5.62 -1.14
C TRP A 20 -2.34 6.29 -2.08
N ASN A 21 -3.37 6.95 -1.53
CA ASN A 21 -4.37 7.69 -2.30
C ASN A 21 -3.72 8.77 -3.18
N ARG A 22 -2.76 9.53 -2.64
CA ARG A 22 -2.04 10.52 -3.44
C ARG A 22 -1.30 9.89 -4.63
N THR A 23 -0.67 8.74 -4.43
CA THR A 23 -0.02 8.03 -5.55
C THR A 23 -1.04 7.51 -6.56
N TYR A 24 -2.18 7.02 -6.08
CA TYR A 24 -3.31 6.66 -6.94
C TYR A 24 -3.75 7.85 -7.81
N ASP A 25 -4.05 8.99 -7.21
CA ASP A 25 -4.50 10.20 -7.93
C ASP A 25 -3.51 10.63 -9.02
N GLN A 26 -2.20 10.50 -8.76
CA GLN A 26 -1.13 10.89 -9.68
C GLN A 26 -0.91 9.91 -10.84
N GLU A 27 -1.11 8.61 -10.62
CA GLU A 27 -0.64 7.57 -11.54
C GLU A 27 -1.78 6.74 -12.16
N HIS A 28 -2.97 6.66 -11.54
CA HIS A 28 -4.03 5.74 -11.96
C HIS A 28 -4.55 5.98 -13.38
N THR A 29 -4.50 7.23 -13.87
CA THR A 29 -4.95 7.59 -15.23
C THR A 29 -4.14 6.91 -16.33
N LYS A 30 -2.94 6.39 -16.00
CA LYS A 30 -2.11 5.60 -16.90
C LYS A 30 -2.64 4.18 -17.11
N PHE A 31 -3.64 3.77 -16.33
CA PHE A 31 -4.22 2.43 -16.36
C PHE A 31 -5.68 2.50 -16.83
N GLN A 32 -6.06 1.55 -17.67
CA GLN A 32 -7.44 1.47 -18.20
C GLN A 32 -8.48 1.21 -17.10
N HIS A 33 -8.09 0.51 -16.03
CA HIS A 33 -8.98 0.12 -14.95
C HIS A 33 -8.28 0.27 -13.58
N HIS A 34 -9.06 0.64 -12.56
CA HIS A 34 -8.60 0.73 -11.17
C HIS A 34 -7.85 -0.53 -10.71
N ARG A 35 -8.40 -1.71 -11.03
CA ARG A 35 -7.81 -3.01 -10.69
C ARG A 35 -6.40 -3.19 -11.27
N LYS A 36 -6.15 -2.67 -12.48
CA LYS A 36 -4.83 -2.76 -13.12
C LYS A 36 -3.79 -1.93 -12.38
N PHE A 37 -4.17 -0.74 -11.90
CA PHE A 37 -3.30 0.03 -11.02
C PHE A 37 -2.99 -0.73 -9.73
N ILE A 38 -3.98 -1.37 -9.10
CA ILE A 38 -3.76 -2.14 -7.86
C ILE A 38 -2.80 -3.32 -8.11
N GLU A 39 -3.00 -4.06 -9.20
CA GLU A 39 -2.15 -5.18 -9.60
C GLU A 39 -0.70 -4.69 -9.78
N TYR A 40 -0.49 -3.65 -10.57
CA TYR A 40 0.81 -3.03 -10.78
C TYR A 40 1.45 -2.55 -9.47
N TYR A 41 0.72 -1.80 -8.65
CA TYR A 41 1.24 -1.23 -7.40
C TYR A 41 1.70 -2.32 -6.43
N ASN A 42 0.95 -3.42 -6.33
CA ASN A 42 1.22 -4.47 -5.35
C ASN A 42 2.27 -5.47 -5.81
N TYR A 43 2.35 -5.78 -7.11
CA TYR A 43 3.14 -6.90 -7.63
C TYR A 43 4.26 -6.52 -8.59
N GLU A 44 4.28 -5.31 -9.14
CA GLU A 44 5.25 -4.92 -10.17
C GLU A 44 6.08 -3.69 -9.76
N ARG A 45 5.48 -2.73 -9.05
CA ARG A 45 6.13 -1.48 -8.65
C ARG A 45 7.19 -1.75 -7.57
N PRO A 46 8.48 -1.46 -7.81
CA PRO A 46 9.50 -1.52 -6.76
C PRO A 46 9.40 -0.29 -5.85
N HIS A 47 9.49 -0.50 -4.53
CA HIS A 47 9.44 0.59 -3.55
C HIS A 47 10.81 0.77 -2.89
N MET A 48 11.41 1.97 -3.03
CA MET A 48 12.70 2.30 -2.39
C MET A 48 12.67 2.08 -0.87
N SER A 49 11.57 2.45 -0.20
CA SER A 49 11.39 2.24 1.24
C SER A 49 11.31 0.76 1.66
N LEU A 50 11.14 -0.14 0.70
CA LEU A 50 11.07 -1.59 0.90
C LEU A 50 12.31 -2.29 0.32
N ASN A 51 13.44 -1.59 0.21
CA ASN A 51 14.67 -2.10 -0.43
C ASN A 51 14.40 -2.61 -1.86
N TYR A 52 13.65 -1.84 -2.64
CA TYR A 52 13.24 -2.15 -4.01
C TYR A 52 12.34 -3.39 -4.17
N LYS A 53 11.82 -3.93 -3.08
CA LYS A 53 10.78 -4.97 -3.12
C LYS A 53 9.41 -4.38 -3.40
N THR A 54 8.51 -5.24 -3.84
CA THR A 54 7.09 -4.96 -4.01
C THR A 54 6.34 -5.11 -2.68
N PRO A 55 5.18 -4.45 -2.52
CA PRO A 55 4.34 -4.64 -1.34
C PRO A 55 3.94 -6.11 -1.11
N ALA A 56 3.64 -6.86 -2.17
CA ALA A 56 3.28 -8.27 -2.09
C ALA A 56 4.43 -9.11 -1.53
N GLU A 57 5.66 -8.94 -2.03
CA GLU A 57 6.82 -9.68 -1.52
C GLU A 57 7.05 -9.46 -0.03
N VAL A 58 6.88 -8.22 0.46
CA VAL A 58 7.05 -7.92 1.89
C VAL A 58 5.90 -8.52 2.71
N TYR A 59 4.66 -8.38 2.25
CA TYR A 59 3.50 -8.90 2.96
C TYR A 59 3.55 -10.42 3.09
N PHE A 60 3.71 -11.15 1.98
CA PHE A 60 3.69 -12.61 2.00
C PHE A 60 4.92 -13.23 2.68
N ASN A 61 6.09 -12.61 2.59
CA ASN A 61 7.27 -13.08 3.33
C ASN A 61 7.08 -12.93 4.85
N ASN A 62 6.48 -11.82 5.31
CA ASN A 62 6.18 -11.65 6.73
C ASN A 62 5.11 -12.63 7.23
N VAL A 63 4.08 -12.91 6.42
CA VAL A 63 3.06 -13.91 6.78
C VAL A 63 3.71 -15.28 6.98
N LEU A 64 4.58 -15.71 6.05
CA LEU A 64 5.29 -16.99 6.17
C LEU A 64 6.18 -17.06 7.43
N LYS A 65 6.83 -15.95 7.82
CA LYS A 65 7.66 -15.89 9.03
C LYS A 65 6.88 -15.95 10.34
N VAL A 66 5.62 -15.53 10.36
CA VAL A 66 4.75 -15.57 11.56
C VAL A 66 4.08 -16.94 11.73
N MET A 67 4.03 -17.74 10.66
CA MET A 67 3.45 -19.09 10.68
C MET A 67 4.47 -20.19 11.02
N VAL A 68 5.74 -19.83 11.21
CA VAL A 68 6.84 -20.70 11.68
C VAL A 68 7.14 -20.35 13.14
#